data_AF-A0A4Y4B8Q7-F1
#
_entry.id   AF-A0A4Y4B8Q7-F1
#
_cell.length_a   1.000
_cell.length_b   1.000
_cell.length_c   1.000
_cell.angle_alpha   90.00
_cell.angle_beta   90.00
_cell.angle_gamma   90.00
#
_symmetry.space_group_name_H-M   'P 1'
#
loop_
_entity.id
_entity.type
_entity.pdbx_description
1 polymer ?
#
loop_
_entity_poly.entity_id
_entity_poly.type
_entity_poly.pdbx_seq_one_letter_code
_entity_poly.pdbx_strand_id
1 'polypeptide(L)'
;MWENGVGSFDDKTLAGLVSCGGSITFTGHDGALNTTLANAGVELAGEKGYLVFDVTGTTQGGESIDQKGVRLAEFPLGDAAVVDGVLTLDAIPTTLTEAGASAFGTYAAGEELDPVTAVIPVGADCGVAEEKPDSDSAATAVVTTANEPADAEGAPVWPWIVGGLVVILLAATGGVLIVRRNREAETADTATEL
;
A
#
# COMPACT_ATOMS: atom_id res chain seq x y z
N MET A 1 -23.29 3.86 13.62
CA MET A 1 -23.84 2.49 13.60
C MET A 1 -24.14 2.17 12.14
N TRP A 2 -23.56 1.09 11.62
CA TRP A 2 -23.86 0.58 10.29
C TRP A 2 -24.83 -0.58 10.42
N GLU A 3 -25.77 -0.70 9.49
CA GLU A 3 -26.87 -1.67 9.53
C GLU A 3 -27.07 -2.30 8.16
N ASN A 4 -27.93 -3.32 8.08
CA ASN A 4 -28.31 -4.00 6.84
C ASN A 4 -27.13 -4.61 6.08
N GLY A 5 -26.16 -5.16 6.83
CA GLY A 5 -25.03 -5.89 6.28
C GLY A 5 -25.46 -7.10 5.45
N VAL A 6 -24.83 -7.29 4.30
CA VAL A 6 -25.02 -8.45 3.41
C VAL A 6 -23.69 -9.10 3.12
N GLY A 7 -23.67 -10.42 3.02
CA GLY A 7 -22.42 -11.13 2.88
C GLY A 7 -22.56 -12.64 2.95
N SER A 8 -21.41 -13.29 3.07
CA SER A 8 -21.30 -14.73 3.29
C SER A 8 -20.32 -15.03 4.40
N PHE A 9 -20.61 -16.09 5.15
CA PHE A 9 -19.81 -16.52 6.29
C PHE A 9 -19.83 -18.04 6.40
N ASP A 10 -18.66 -18.64 6.62
CA ASP A 10 -18.47 -20.05 6.92
C ASP A 10 -18.12 -20.20 8.40
N ASP A 11 -19.03 -20.84 9.14
CA ASP A 11 -18.93 -21.05 10.58
C ASP A 11 -17.81 -22.01 10.97
N LYS A 12 -17.40 -22.92 10.08
CA LYS A 12 -16.35 -23.90 10.35
C LYS A 12 -14.96 -23.30 10.27
N THR A 13 -14.78 -22.38 9.32
CA THR A 13 -13.48 -21.73 9.07
C THR A 13 -13.39 -20.34 9.70
N LEU A 14 -14.50 -19.82 10.24
CA LEU A 14 -14.64 -18.43 10.68
C LEU A 14 -14.18 -17.44 9.59
N ALA A 15 -14.52 -17.76 8.34
CA ALA A 15 -14.15 -16.97 7.18
C ALA A 15 -15.38 -16.35 6.55
N GLY A 16 -15.32 -15.07 6.22
CA GLY A 16 -16.44 -14.40 5.59
C GLY A 16 -16.23 -12.91 5.43
N LEU A 17 -17.15 -12.28 4.69
CA LEU A 17 -17.18 -10.84 4.52
C LEU A 17 -18.63 -10.39 4.62
N VAL A 18 -18.89 -9.41 5.48
CA VAL A 18 -20.18 -8.74 5.64
C VAL A 18 -20.01 -7.28 5.28
N SER A 19 -20.67 -6.85 4.21
CA SER A 19 -20.63 -5.47 3.72
C SER A 19 -21.87 -4.70 4.18
N CYS A 20 -21.67 -3.61 4.91
CA CYS A 20 -22.73 -2.77 5.46
C CYS A 20 -22.94 -1.47 4.66
N GLY A 21 -22.02 -1.11 3.77
CA GLY A 21 -22.13 0.13 2.99
C GLY A 21 -21.86 1.39 3.82
N GLY A 22 -22.57 2.48 3.52
CA GLY A 22 -22.45 3.76 4.22
C GLY A 22 -21.12 4.48 3.97
N SER A 23 -20.98 5.68 4.53
CA SER A 23 -19.75 6.45 4.47
C SER A 23 -19.61 7.47 5.60
N ILE A 24 -18.36 7.86 5.87
CA ILE A 24 -17.96 8.92 6.78
C ILE A 24 -16.90 9.76 6.08
N THR A 25 -17.05 11.08 6.09
CA THR A 25 -16.05 12.02 5.54
C THR A 25 -15.44 12.85 6.67
N PHE A 26 -14.12 12.82 6.76
CA PHE A 26 -13.30 13.60 7.67
C PHE A 26 -12.77 14.82 6.93
N THR A 27 -13.05 16.02 7.44
CA THR A 27 -12.48 17.26 6.94
C THR A 27 -11.72 18.00 8.03
N GLY A 28 -10.68 18.74 7.65
CA GLY A 28 -9.86 19.52 8.59
C GLY A 28 -8.80 20.36 7.89
N HIS A 29 -8.05 21.15 8.65
CA HIS A 29 -6.93 21.96 8.14
C HIS A 29 -7.33 22.84 6.94
N ASP A 30 -8.43 23.59 7.06
CA ASP A 30 -8.99 24.44 6.01
C ASP A 30 -9.28 23.72 4.68
N GLY A 31 -9.58 22.41 4.76
CA GLY A 31 -9.91 21.56 3.63
C GLY A 31 -8.74 20.77 3.04
N ALA A 32 -7.53 20.92 3.61
CA ALA A 32 -6.39 20.09 3.21
C ALA A 32 -6.62 18.61 3.52
N LEU A 33 -7.16 18.31 4.71
CA LEU A 33 -7.70 16.98 5.03
C LEU A 33 -9.12 16.91 4.49
N ASN A 34 -9.37 15.96 3.61
CA ASN A 34 -10.70 15.60 3.12
C ASN A 34 -10.70 14.12 2.74
N THR A 35 -10.76 13.24 3.74
CA THR A 35 -10.72 11.79 3.56
C THR A 35 -12.11 11.20 3.76
N THR A 36 -12.56 10.32 2.87
CA THR A 36 -13.82 9.58 3.01
C THR A 36 -13.52 8.09 3.21
N LEU A 37 -14.10 7.51 4.26
CA LEU A 37 -14.25 6.07 4.41
C LEU A 37 -15.63 5.67 3.92
N ALA A 38 -15.72 4.71 3.01
CA ALA A 38 -16.98 4.23 2.46
C ALA A 38 -17.02 2.70 2.42
N ASN A 39 -18.21 2.16 2.18
CA ASN A 39 -18.42 0.71 1.99
C ASN A 39 -17.85 -0.10 3.16
N ALA A 40 -18.26 0.25 4.37
CA ALA A 40 -17.81 -0.41 5.58
C ALA A 40 -18.10 -1.92 5.50
N GLY A 41 -17.11 -2.73 5.82
CA GLY A 41 -17.21 -4.18 5.87
C GLY A 41 -16.54 -4.76 7.10
N VAL A 42 -17.02 -5.92 7.53
CA VAL A 42 -16.38 -6.77 8.53
C VAL A 42 -15.92 -8.04 7.82
N GLU A 43 -14.62 -8.20 7.70
CA GLU A 43 -13.99 -9.41 7.19
C GLU A 43 -13.59 -10.31 8.36
N LEU A 44 -13.91 -11.59 8.27
CA LEU A 44 -13.52 -12.62 9.22
C LEU A 44 -12.59 -13.56 8.47
N ALA A 45 -11.42 -13.84 9.03
CA ALA A 45 -10.35 -14.59 8.39
C ALA A 45 -9.70 -15.56 9.38
N GLY A 46 -10.53 -16.45 9.96
CA GLY A 46 -10.09 -17.45 10.92
C GLY A 46 -9.92 -16.84 12.32
N GLU A 47 -8.66 -16.66 12.76
CA GLU A 47 -8.36 -16.15 14.11
C GLU A 47 -8.40 -14.61 14.20
N LYS A 48 -8.44 -13.93 13.05
CA LYS A 48 -8.46 -12.48 12.95
C LYS A 48 -9.70 -11.99 12.21
N GLY A 49 -10.19 -10.83 12.62
CA GLY A 49 -11.13 -10.04 11.83
C GLY A 49 -10.51 -8.71 11.41
N TYR A 50 -11.10 -8.10 10.40
CA TYR A 50 -10.69 -6.80 9.88
C TYR A 50 -11.89 -5.89 9.64
N LEU A 51 -11.69 -4.61 9.92
CA LEU A 51 -12.59 -3.56 9.46
C LEU A 51 -12.12 -3.09 8.10
N VAL A 52 -12.96 -3.24 7.09
CA VAL A 52 -12.63 -3.00 5.69
C VAL A 52 -13.36 -1.75 5.19
N PHE A 53 -12.64 -0.88 4.48
CA PHE A 53 -13.22 0.33 3.89
C PHE A 53 -12.60 0.64 2.53
N ASP A 54 -13.38 1.31 1.69
CA ASP A 54 -12.86 2.12 0.61
C ASP A 54 -12.42 3.48 1.18
N VAL A 55 -11.22 3.94 0.83
CA VAL A 55 -10.63 5.19 1.32
C VAL A 55 -10.35 6.11 0.15
N THR A 56 -10.96 7.29 0.12
CA THR A 56 -10.79 8.26 -0.97
C THR A 56 -10.56 9.67 -0.44
N GLY A 57 -9.96 10.55 -1.26
CA GLY A 57 -9.83 11.98 -0.97
C GLY A 57 -8.38 12.41 -0.75
N THR A 58 -8.11 13.18 0.30
CA THR A 58 -6.76 13.68 0.64
C THR A 58 -6.42 13.46 2.11
N THR A 59 -5.18 13.05 2.39
CA THR A 59 -4.62 12.93 3.75
C THR A 59 -4.33 14.31 4.35
N GLN A 60 -3.96 14.36 5.63
CA GLN A 60 -3.54 15.62 6.28
C GLN A 60 -2.32 16.26 5.60
N GLY A 61 -1.42 15.44 5.02
CA GLY A 61 -0.27 15.91 4.23
C GLY A 61 -0.63 16.46 2.86
N GLY A 62 -1.91 16.40 2.46
CA GLY A 62 -2.39 16.82 1.14
C GLY A 62 -2.17 15.78 0.04
N GLU A 63 -1.75 14.56 0.39
CA GLU A 63 -1.58 13.47 -0.57
C GLU A 63 -2.93 12.89 -0.96
N SER A 64 -3.17 12.71 -2.26
CA SER A 64 -4.38 12.08 -2.75
C SER A 64 -4.39 10.59 -2.44
N ILE A 65 -5.57 10.08 -2.08
CA ILE A 65 -5.82 8.66 -1.86
C ILE A 65 -7.07 8.21 -2.61
N ASP A 66 -6.99 7.02 -3.21
CA ASP A 66 -8.11 6.28 -3.78
C ASP A 66 -7.77 4.78 -3.70
N GLN A 67 -8.15 4.14 -2.61
CA GLN A 67 -7.89 2.75 -2.32
C GLN A 67 -9.20 2.03 -2.00
N LYS A 68 -9.30 0.77 -2.44
CA LYS A 68 -10.49 -0.07 -2.27
C LYS A 68 -10.18 -1.26 -1.39
N GLY A 69 -11.16 -1.66 -0.56
CA GLY A 69 -11.02 -2.84 0.29
C GLY A 69 -9.83 -2.79 1.27
N VAL A 70 -9.51 -1.61 1.79
CA VAL A 70 -8.43 -1.44 2.76
C VAL A 70 -8.85 -2.10 4.06
N ARG A 71 -8.12 -3.15 4.48
CA ARG A 71 -8.18 -3.69 5.86
C ARG A 71 -7.62 -2.63 6.81
N LEU A 72 -8.46 -1.69 7.21
CA LEU A 72 -8.07 -0.51 7.96
C LEU A 72 -7.57 -0.88 9.37
N ALA A 73 -8.35 -1.71 10.06
CA ALA A 73 -8.06 -2.15 11.41
C ALA A 73 -8.16 -3.67 11.49
N GLU A 74 -7.38 -4.27 12.39
CA GLU A 74 -7.46 -5.69 12.71
C GLU A 74 -7.89 -5.90 14.16
N PHE A 75 -8.50 -7.04 14.45
CA PHE A 75 -8.87 -7.46 15.78
C PHE A 75 -8.80 -8.98 15.93
N PRO A 76 -8.51 -9.50 17.14
CA PRO A 76 -8.56 -10.93 17.40
C PRO A 76 -10.01 -11.42 17.49
N LEU A 77 -10.30 -12.59 16.91
CA LEU A 77 -11.59 -13.25 17.09
C LEU A 77 -11.61 -14.14 18.33
N GLY A 78 -10.46 -14.67 18.77
CA GLY A 78 -10.36 -15.50 19.96
C GLY A 78 -11.33 -16.69 19.89
N ASP A 79 -12.16 -16.83 20.92
CA ASP A 79 -13.17 -17.91 21.02
C ASP A 79 -14.52 -17.51 20.40
N ALA A 80 -14.57 -16.50 19.53
CA ALA A 80 -15.80 -16.06 18.88
C ALA A 80 -16.45 -17.22 18.11
N ALA A 81 -17.73 -17.42 18.37
CA ALA A 81 -18.52 -18.49 17.78
C ALA A 81 -19.93 -18.00 17.49
N VAL A 82 -20.58 -18.66 16.54
CA VAL A 82 -22.01 -18.47 16.29
C VAL A 82 -22.79 -19.19 17.38
N VAL A 83 -23.62 -18.46 18.12
CA VAL A 83 -24.53 -18.99 19.13
C VAL A 83 -25.95 -18.60 18.74
N ASP A 84 -26.86 -19.58 18.68
CA ASP A 84 -28.26 -19.38 18.29
C ASP A 84 -28.43 -18.62 16.95
N GLY A 85 -27.53 -18.89 15.99
CA GLY A 85 -27.55 -18.27 14.66
C GLY A 85 -27.05 -16.83 14.63
N VAL A 86 -26.31 -16.37 15.65
CA VAL A 86 -25.76 -15.02 15.71
C VAL A 86 -24.28 -15.06 16.10
N LEU A 87 -23.43 -14.39 15.33
CA LEU A 87 -22.06 -14.06 15.73
C LEU A 87 -22.07 -12.69 16.45
N THR A 88 -21.57 -12.65 17.68
CA THR A 88 -21.51 -11.43 18.48
C THR A 88 -20.06 -11.06 18.76
N LEU A 89 -19.71 -9.81 18.47
CA LEU A 89 -18.46 -9.16 18.87
C LEU A 89 -18.82 -8.07 19.89
N ASP A 90 -18.24 -8.12 21.09
CA ASP A 90 -18.54 -7.19 22.16
C ASP A 90 -17.29 -6.40 22.54
N ALA A 91 -17.26 -5.11 22.21
CA ALA A 91 -16.18 -4.18 22.50
C ALA A 91 -14.76 -4.77 22.27
N ILE A 92 -14.55 -5.45 21.15
CA ILE A 92 -13.28 -6.09 20.82
C ILE A 92 -12.25 -4.99 20.49
N PRO A 93 -11.08 -4.95 21.15
CA PRO A 93 -10.03 -3.99 20.83
C PRO A 93 -9.59 -4.12 19.37
N THR A 94 -9.36 -2.99 18.71
CA THR A 94 -8.89 -2.95 17.33
C THR A 94 -7.56 -2.19 17.25
N THR A 95 -6.71 -2.59 16.30
CA THR A 95 -5.43 -1.92 16.04
C THR A 95 -5.34 -1.53 14.57
N LEU A 96 -4.77 -0.36 14.30
CA LEU A 96 -4.54 0.13 12.95
C LEU A 96 -3.54 -0.77 12.22
N THR A 97 -3.86 -1.21 11.01
CA THR A 97 -2.94 -2.04 10.20
C THR A 97 -1.90 -1.16 9.49
N GLU A 98 -0.90 -1.79 8.88
CA GLU A 98 0.02 -1.07 7.98
C GLU A 98 -0.70 -0.44 6.78
N ALA A 99 -1.69 -1.14 6.22
CA ALA A 99 -2.49 -0.61 5.11
C ALA A 99 -3.36 0.57 5.56
N GLY A 100 -3.97 0.48 6.74
CA GLY A 100 -4.74 1.58 7.34
C GLY A 100 -3.87 2.79 7.66
N ALA A 101 -2.68 2.57 8.22
CA ALA A 101 -1.71 3.63 8.51
C ALA A 101 -1.26 4.35 7.23
N SER A 102 -0.95 3.60 6.18
CA SER A 102 -0.63 4.18 4.87
C SER A 102 -1.81 4.93 4.27
N ALA A 103 -3.05 4.48 4.48
CA ALA A 103 -4.23 5.14 3.95
C ALA A 103 -4.55 6.46 4.66
N PHE A 104 -4.34 6.55 5.97
CA PHE A 104 -4.54 7.79 6.74
C PHE A 104 -3.32 8.73 6.75
N GLY A 105 -2.12 8.20 6.60
CA GLY A 105 -0.85 8.93 6.54
C GLY A 105 -0.40 9.64 7.84
N THR A 106 -1.24 9.64 8.87
CA THR A 106 -1.02 10.44 10.10
C THR A 106 -0.74 9.58 11.34
N TYR A 107 -1.24 8.34 11.37
CA TYR A 107 -1.13 7.42 12.50
C TYR A 107 -0.19 6.27 12.16
N ALA A 108 0.47 5.72 13.18
CA ALA A 108 1.39 4.61 13.00
C ALA A 108 0.64 3.27 12.99
N ALA A 109 1.18 2.29 12.25
CA ALA A 109 0.67 0.92 12.34
C ALA A 109 0.81 0.38 13.77
N GLY A 110 -0.18 -0.39 14.21
CA GLY A 110 -0.29 -0.94 15.57
C GLY A 110 -0.89 0.03 16.59
N GLU A 111 -1.23 1.26 16.20
CA GLU A 111 -1.93 2.20 17.08
C GLU A 111 -3.31 1.67 17.45
N GLU A 112 -3.68 1.78 18.73
CA GLU A 112 -4.99 1.35 19.23
C GLU A 112 -6.09 2.27 18.68
N LEU A 113 -7.16 1.67 18.18
CA LEU A 113 -8.35 2.38 17.73
C LEU A 113 -9.53 2.03 18.64
N ASP A 114 -10.66 2.70 18.40
CA ASP A 114 -11.88 2.41 19.15
C ASP A 114 -12.28 0.92 19.03
N PRO A 115 -12.72 0.29 20.12
CA PRO A 115 -13.19 -1.09 20.08
C PRO A 115 -14.40 -1.27 19.16
N VAL A 116 -14.50 -2.42 18.51
CA VAL A 116 -15.64 -2.78 17.65
C VAL A 116 -16.68 -3.58 18.42
N THR A 117 -17.95 -3.27 18.16
CA THR A 117 -19.10 -4.10 18.56
C THR A 117 -19.91 -4.43 17.32
N ALA A 118 -20.30 -5.69 17.16
CA ALA A 118 -21.11 -6.15 16.04
C ALA A 118 -22.04 -7.29 16.46
N VAL A 119 -23.24 -7.29 15.88
CA VAL A 119 -24.21 -8.40 15.99
C VAL A 119 -24.53 -8.82 14.57
N ILE A 120 -24.10 -10.01 14.18
CA ILE A 120 -24.18 -10.51 12.81
C ILE A 120 -25.07 -11.76 12.80
N PRO A 121 -26.33 -11.64 12.37
CA PRO A 121 -27.19 -12.80 12.15
C PRO A 121 -26.63 -13.68 11.03
N VAL A 122 -26.47 -14.97 11.30
CA VAL A 122 -25.99 -15.98 10.36
C VAL A 122 -27.17 -16.86 9.98
N GLY A 123 -27.63 -16.74 8.74
CA GLY A 123 -28.70 -17.58 8.22
C GLY A 123 -28.27 -19.05 8.11
N ALA A 124 -29.21 -19.98 8.22
CA ALA A 124 -28.92 -21.41 8.06
C ALA A 124 -28.32 -21.78 6.69
N ASP A 125 -28.57 -20.96 5.67
CA ASP A 125 -28.03 -21.09 4.32
C ASP A 125 -26.87 -20.10 4.03
N CYS A 126 -26.28 -19.50 5.06
CA CYS A 126 -25.13 -18.61 4.90
C CYS A 126 -23.94 -19.47 4.45
N GLY A 127 -23.70 -19.49 3.14
CA GLY A 127 -22.60 -20.20 2.49
C GLY A 127 -21.82 -19.22 1.63
N VAL A 128 -20.50 -19.42 1.59
CA VAL A 128 -19.53 -18.62 0.84
C VAL A 128 -20.03 -18.37 -0.58
N ALA A 129 -20.27 -17.11 -0.93
CA ALA A 129 -20.39 -16.74 -2.33
C ALA A 129 -19.01 -16.91 -2.95
N GLU A 130 -18.83 -17.90 -3.82
CA GLU A 130 -17.58 -18.03 -4.57
C GLU A 130 -17.31 -16.73 -5.33
N GLU A 131 -16.16 -16.11 -5.07
CA GLU A 131 -15.61 -15.09 -5.96
C GLU A 131 -15.52 -15.70 -7.35
N LYS A 132 -16.33 -15.19 -8.28
CA LYS A 132 -16.04 -15.41 -9.69
C LYS A 132 -14.68 -14.76 -9.94
N PRO A 133 -13.71 -15.47 -10.56
CA PRO A 133 -12.49 -14.81 -10.97
C PRO A 133 -12.90 -13.72 -11.97
N ASP A 134 -12.64 -12.46 -11.63
CA ASP A 134 -12.60 -11.39 -12.61
C ASP A 134 -11.60 -11.84 -13.67
N SER A 135 -12.13 -12.01 -14.89
CA SER A 135 -11.41 -12.44 -16.07
C SER A 135 -10.40 -11.36 -16.42
N ASP A 136 -9.22 -11.44 -15.80
CA ASP A 136 -8.11 -10.56 -16.13
C ASP A 136 -7.69 -10.79 -17.58
N SER A 137 -7.60 -9.66 -18.26
CA SER A 137 -7.35 -9.51 -19.68
C SER A 137 -5.94 -9.99 -19.98
N ALA A 138 -5.82 -11.11 -20.70
CA ALA A 138 -4.56 -11.62 -21.20
C ALA A 138 -3.89 -10.60 -22.16
N ALA A 139 -3.05 -9.72 -21.63
CA ALA A 139 -2.02 -9.03 -22.39
C ALA A 139 -0.82 -9.96 -22.55
N THR A 140 -0.72 -10.58 -23.72
CA THR A 140 0.39 -11.42 -24.15
C THR A 140 1.71 -10.63 -24.16
N ALA A 141 2.55 -10.83 -23.16
CA ALA A 141 3.97 -10.48 -23.22
C ALA A 141 4.78 -11.75 -23.57
N VAL A 142 5.14 -11.90 -24.83
CA VAL A 142 6.08 -12.95 -25.27
C VAL A 142 7.49 -12.50 -24.89
N VAL A 143 8.07 -13.12 -23.85
CA VAL A 143 9.50 -13.00 -23.55
C VAL A 143 10.20 -14.21 -24.17
N THR A 144 10.89 -13.99 -25.29
CA THR A 144 11.82 -14.97 -25.86
C THR A 144 13.15 -14.87 -25.10
N THR A 145 13.41 -15.82 -24.21
CA THR A 145 14.75 -16.11 -23.68
C THR A 145 15.44 -17.14 -24.57
N ALA A 146 16.47 -16.74 -25.29
CA ALA A 146 17.43 -17.66 -25.91
C ALA A 146 18.78 -17.47 -25.19
N ASN A 147 19.23 -18.54 -24.54
CA ASN A 147 20.50 -18.63 -23.84
C ASN A 147 21.63 -18.93 -24.85
N GLU A 148 22.79 -18.30 -24.62
CA GLU A 148 24.17 -18.44 -25.17
C GLU A 148 24.57 -19.78 -25.85
N PRO A 149 25.61 -19.81 -26.74
CA PRO A 149 26.99 -19.40 -26.38
C PRO A 149 27.88 -18.81 -27.51
N ALA A 150 29.01 -18.18 -27.12
CA ALA A 150 30.38 -18.46 -27.59
C ALA A 150 31.31 -17.24 -27.51
N ASP A 151 32.41 -17.42 -26.76
CA ASP A 151 33.66 -16.68 -26.90
C ASP A 151 34.16 -16.62 -28.34
N ALA A 152 34.59 -15.45 -28.80
CA ALA A 152 35.84 -15.21 -29.53
C ALA A 152 35.93 -13.73 -29.97
N GLU A 153 36.80 -12.98 -29.28
CA GLU A 153 37.89 -12.19 -29.88
C GLU A 153 37.61 -11.51 -31.24
N GLY A 154 37.53 -10.17 -31.26
CA GLY A 154 37.70 -9.40 -32.50
C GLY A 154 36.98 -8.05 -32.56
N ALA A 155 37.70 -6.96 -32.29
CA ALA A 155 37.35 -5.58 -32.66
C ALA A 155 37.10 -5.44 -34.19
N PRO A 156 36.57 -4.32 -34.75
CA PRO A 156 36.33 -2.98 -34.19
C PRO A 156 34.94 -2.37 -34.53
N VAL A 157 34.43 -1.50 -33.65
CA VAL A 157 33.40 -0.52 -34.03
C VAL A 157 34.05 0.61 -34.82
N TRP A 158 33.37 1.10 -35.88
CA TRP A 158 33.35 2.47 -36.47
C TRP A 158 32.61 2.44 -37.84
N PRO A 159 32.08 3.54 -38.41
CA PRO A 159 30.84 4.23 -38.01
C PRO A 159 29.91 4.59 -39.23
N TRP A 160 28.84 5.39 -38.97
CA TRP A 160 27.89 6.10 -39.89
C TRP A 160 26.56 5.32 -40.11
N ILE A 161 25.33 5.82 -39.90
CA ILE A 161 24.68 7.02 -40.47
C ILE A 161 23.42 7.41 -39.66
N VAL A 162 23.39 8.68 -39.22
CA VAL A 162 22.27 9.65 -39.20
C VAL A 162 20.99 9.32 -38.41
N GLY A 163 20.99 9.75 -37.16
CA GLY A 163 19.80 10.30 -36.49
C GLY A 163 19.89 11.84 -36.47
N GLY A 164 19.01 12.51 -37.22
CA GLY A 164 18.57 13.87 -36.90
C GLY A 164 17.34 13.77 -35.98
N LEU A 165 17.02 14.71 -35.08
CA LEU A 165 17.51 16.07 -34.95
C LEU A 165 17.17 16.59 -33.52
N VAL A 166 18.24 16.80 -32.74
CA VAL A 166 18.54 17.90 -31.78
C VAL A 166 17.80 18.03 -30.43
N VAL A 167 18.65 17.78 -29.42
CA VAL A 167 18.72 18.18 -28.01
C VAL A 167 18.99 19.68 -27.82
N ILE A 168 18.51 20.28 -26.72
CA ILE A 168 19.17 21.42 -26.03
C ILE A 168 19.10 21.13 -24.51
N LEU A 169 20.18 20.62 -23.86
CA LEU A 169 21.36 21.28 -23.23
C LEU A 169 21.00 22.00 -21.88
N LEU A 170 21.71 21.87 -20.75
CA LEU A 170 23.15 21.91 -20.39
C LEU A 170 23.38 21.22 -19.00
N ALA A 171 24.43 20.38 -18.79
CA ALA A 171 25.79 20.65 -18.25
C ALA A 171 25.84 21.17 -16.78
N ALA A 172 26.74 20.78 -15.86
CA ALA A 172 28.10 20.25 -15.96
C ALA A 172 28.60 19.74 -14.58
N THR A 173 29.53 18.77 -14.56
CA THR A 173 30.64 18.70 -13.58
C THR A 173 31.83 17.96 -14.21
N GLY A 174 32.84 18.69 -14.67
CA GLY A 174 34.21 18.19 -14.86
C GLY A 174 34.93 18.11 -13.51
N GLY A 175 36.08 17.48 -13.32
CA GLY A 175 37.01 16.80 -14.19
C GLY A 175 38.24 16.50 -13.32
N VAL A 176 38.73 15.27 -13.36
CA VAL A 176 39.86 14.77 -12.56
C VAL A 176 41.19 15.18 -13.21
N LEU A 177 42.15 15.68 -12.42
CA LEU A 177 43.58 15.63 -12.78
C LEU A 177 44.40 15.13 -11.58
N ILE A 178 44.96 13.94 -11.74
CA ILE A 178 46.01 13.35 -10.90
C ILE A 178 47.36 13.70 -11.53
N VAL A 179 48.30 14.31 -10.79
CA VAL A 179 49.75 14.10 -11.00
C VAL A 179 50.52 14.21 -9.67
N ARG A 180 50.89 13.03 -9.16
CA ARG A 180 52.23 12.59 -8.70
C ARG A 180 53.23 13.61 -8.09
N ARG A 181 53.39 13.51 -6.76
CA ARG A 181 54.64 13.35 -5.97
C ARG A 181 55.88 14.15 -6.39
N ASN A 182 56.27 15.11 -5.55
CA ASN A 182 57.65 15.26 -5.07
C ASN A 182 57.69 15.88 -3.66
N ARG A 183 58.53 15.31 -2.79
CA ARG A 183 58.89 15.86 -1.48
C ARG A 183 59.79 17.08 -1.67
N GLU A 184 59.62 18.09 -0.81
CA GLU A 184 60.61 18.64 0.12
C GLU A 184 60.30 20.10 0.47
N ALA A 185 60.41 20.40 1.78
CA ALA A 185 60.59 21.71 2.42
C ALA A 185 59.49 22.77 2.23
N GLU A 186 59.28 23.76 3.09
CA GLU A 186 59.53 24.06 4.50
C GLU A 186 58.90 25.47 4.67
N THR A 187 58.38 25.77 5.86
CA THR A 187 58.10 27.12 6.40
C THR A 187 56.99 28.00 5.80
N ALA A 188 56.05 28.35 6.70
CA ALA A 188 55.62 29.71 7.09
C ALA A 188 55.28 30.73 5.98
N ASP A 189 54.08 31.32 6.03
CA ASP A 189 53.88 32.51 6.88
C ASP A 189 52.39 32.81 7.09
N THR A 190 52.14 33.46 8.22
CA THR A 190 50.88 33.98 8.72
C THR A 190 50.67 35.37 8.13
N ALA A 191 49.47 35.73 7.65
CA ALA A 191 48.92 37.09 7.83
C ALA A 191 47.53 37.22 7.19
N THR A 192 46.54 37.26 8.06
CA THR A 192 45.30 38.04 7.93
C THR A 192 45.63 39.51 7.74
N GLU A 193 45.02 40.18 6.76
CA GLU A 193 44.19 41.37 6.99
C GLU A 193 43.54 41.90 5.69
N LEU A 194 42.20 42.00 5.78
CA LEU A 194 41.25 42.95 5.16
C LEU A 194 41.08 43.00 3.63
#